data_AF-A0A9E5Q863-F1
#
_entry.id   AF-A0A9E5Q863-F1
#
_cell.length_a   1.000
_cell.length_b   1.000
_cell.length_c   1.000
_cell.angle_alpha   90.00
_cell.angle_beta   90.00
_cell.angle_gamma   90.00
#
_symmetry.space_group_name_H-M   'P 1'
#
loop_
_entity.id
_entity.type
_entity.pdbx_description
1 polymer ?
#
loop_
_entity_poly.entity_id
_entity_poly.type
_entity_poly.pdbx_seq_one_letter_code
_entity_poly.pdbx_strand_id
1 'polypeptide(L)' 'MVAIIDLYSRYVVNWSVSNSMDAEWCREVLIEAIEEHGKPEIVNTDQGSQFTAEVFTQAVLGNKIRLSMDGKGRAIDNT' A
#
# COMPACT_ATOMS: atom_id res chain seq x y z
N MET A 1 -6.57 7.43 -6.70
CA MET A 1 -5.35 7.99 -6.06
C MET A 1 -4.83 6.94 -5.09
N VAL A 2 -3.52 6.72 -5.05
CA VAL A 2 -2.87 5.88 -4.05
C VAL A 2 -1.82 6.73 -3.34
N ALA A 3 -1.68 6.57 -2.03
CA ALA A 3 -0.69 7.26 -1.23
C ALA A 3 -0.06 6.26 -0.25
N ILE A 4 1.26 6.31 -0.16
CA ILE A 4 2.07 5.49 0.73
C ILE A 4 2.64 6.44 1.77
N ILE A 5 2.33 6.13 3.02
CA ILE A 5 2.65 6.98 4.17
C ILE A 5 3.53 6.17 5.10
N ASP A 6 4.66 6.73 5.51
CA ASP A 6 5.40 6.20 6.64
C ASP A 6 4.66 6.56 7.93
N LEU A 7 4.22 5.54 8.66
CA LEU A 7 3.40 5.72 9.85
C LEU A 7 4.20 6.35 11.01
N TYR A 8 5.52 6.11 11.09
CA TYR A 8 6.36 6.66 12.16
C TYR A 8 6.55 8.17 12.01
N SER A 9 6.94 8.62 10.82
CA SER A 9 7.17 10.05 10.55
C SER A 9 5.91 10.82 10.13
N ARG A 10 4.82 10.11 9.80
CA ARG A 10 3.62 10.65 9.12
C ARG A 10 3.93 11.29 7.76
N TYR A 11 5.10 10.99 7.18
CA TYR A 11 5.53 11.53 5.90
C TYR A 11 4.93 10.73 4.73
N VAL A 12 4.47 11.41 3.69
CA VAL A 12 4.04 10.76 2.44
C VAL A 12 5.31 10.40 1.66
N VAL A 13 5.63 9.11 1.60
CA VAL A 13 6.84 8.62 0.93
C VAL A 13 6.64 8.46 -0.58
N ASN A 14 5.42 8.14 -1.02
CA ASN A 14 5.07 8.19 -2.43
C ASN A 14 3.57 8.37 -2.59
N TRP A 15 3.12 8.97 -3.69
CA TRP A 15 1.72 9.03 -4.05
C TRP A 15 1.57 9.20 -5.55
N SER A 16 0.44 8.72 -6.07
CA SER A 16 0.12 8.91 -7.49
C SER A 16 -1.39 9.03 -7.68
N VAL A 17 -1.80 9.67 -8.77
CA VAL A 17 -3.21 9.83 -9.17
C VAL A 17 -3.38 9.27 -10.59
N SER A 18 -4.25 8.26 -10.71
CA SER A 18 -4.65 7.70 -12.00
C SER A 18 -6.15 7.89 -12.21
N ASN A 19 -6.53 8.10 -13.47
CA ASN A 19 -7.92 8.18 -13.93
C ASN A 19 -8.57 6.79 -14.05
N SER A 20 -7.76 5.73 -14.13
CA SER A 20 -8.19 4.33 -14.11
C SER A 20 -7.63 3.65 -12.87
N MET A 21 -8.50 3.01 -12.11
CA MET A 21 -8.15 2.38 -10.84
C MET A 21 -7.63 0.97 -11.11
N ASP A 22 -6.36 0.89 -11.54
CA ASP A 22 -5.67 -0.35 -11.87
C ASP A 22 -4.81 -0.84 -10.70
N ALA A 23 -4.87 -2.14 -10.44
CA ALA A 23 -4.07 -2.79 -9.42
C ALA A 23 -2.59 -2.85 -9.79
N GLU A 24 -2.29 -2.95 -11.09
CA GLU A 24 -0.92 -2.96 -11.59
C GLU A 24 -0.26 -1.62 -11.32
N TRP A 25 -1.00 -0.52 -11.49
CA TRP A 25 -0.56 0.82 -11.15
C TRP A 25 -0.31 1.01 -9.65
N CYS A 26 -1.19 0.50 -8.77
CA CYS A 26 -0.93 0.53 -7.32
C CYS A 26 0.35 -0.24 -6.93
N ARG A 27 0.66 -1.33 -7.64
CA ARG A 27 1.91 -2.08 -7.46
C ARG A 27 3.11 -1.26 -7.88
N GLU A 28 3.06 -0.57 -9.01
CA GLU A 28 4.18 0.26 -9.50
C GLU A 28 4.55 1.35 -8.48
N VAL A 29 3.57 2.09 -7.99
CA VAL A 29 3.78 3.15 -6.98
C VAL A 29 4.40 2.59 -5.70
N LEU A 30 4.02 1.36 -5.30
CA LEU A 30 4.62 0.68 -4.16
C LEU A 30 6.08 0.29 -4.42
N ILE A 31 6.40 -0.24 -5.60
CA ILE A 31 7.77 -0.62 -5.96
C ILE A 31 8.66 0.61 -5.97
N GLU A 32 8.22 1.71 -6.60
CA GLU A 32 8.94 2.98 -6.60
C GLU A 32 9.25 3.46 -5.17
N ALA A 33 8.26 3.41 -4.27
CA ALA A 33 8.46 3.81 -2.89
C ALA A 33 9.50 2.92 -2.16
N ILE A 34 9.50 1.61 -2.44
CA ILE A 34 10.46 0.66 -1.87
C ILE A 34 11.87 0.90 -2.42
N GLU A 35 12.00 1.23 -3.70
CA GLU A 35 13.29 1.53 -4.33
C GLU A 35 13.90 2.83 -3.78
N GLU A 36 13.07 3.85 -3.53
CA GLU A 36 13.53 5.16 -3.04
C GLU A 36 13.78 5.18 -1.52
N HIS A 37 12.88 4.58 -0.74
CA HIS A 37 12.89 4.69 0.73
C HIS A 37 13.30 3.39 1.43
N GLY A 38 13.50 2.32 0.68
CA GLY A 38 13.77 1.01 1.22
C GLY A 38 12.52 0.24 1.61
N LYS A 39 12.73 -1.01 1.99
CA LYS A 39 11.66 -1.97 2.20
C LYS A 39 11.00 -1.80 3.57
N PRO A 40 9.67 -1.55 3.66
CA PRO A 40 8.97 -1.55 4.94
C PRO A 40 8.86 -2.96 5.51
N GLU A 41 8.70 -3.07 6.84
CA GLU A 41 8.42 -4.35 7.49
C GLU A 41 6.96 -4.76 7.30
N ILE A 42 6.04 -3.80 7.42
CA ILE A 42 4.59 -3.99 7.33
C ILE A 42 4.01 -2.97 6.34
N VAL A 43 3.16 -3.43 5.44
CA VAL A 43 2.32 -2.58 4.58
C VAL A 43 0.86 -2.79 4.99
N ASN A 44 0.21 -1.69 5.39
CA ASN A 44 -1.22 -1.67 5.67
C ASN A 44 -1.99 -1.31 4.40
N THR A 45 -3.06 -2.04 4.10
CA THR A 45 -3.99 -1.69 3.02
C THR A 45 -5.42 -1.73 3.54
N ASP A 46 -6.24 -0.77 3.14
CA ASP A 46 -7.67 -0.83 3.38
C ASP A 46 -8.31 -1.91 2.48
N GLN A 47 -9.27 -2.67 3.01
CA GLN A 47 -10.03 -3.66 2.21
C GLN A 47 -11.06 -2.99 1.27
N GLY A 48 -10.68 -1.92 0.59
CA GLY A 48 -11.36 -1.49 -0.62
C GLY A 48 -11.18 -2.54 -1.71
N SER A 49 -12.18 -2.74 -2.58
CA SER A 49 -12.19 -3.71 -3.70
C SER A 49 -11.07 -3.52 -4.74
N GLN A 50 -10.12 -2.65 -4.44
CA GLN A 50 -9.02 -2.14 -5.27
C GLN A 50 -7.67 -2.71 -4.81
N PHE A 51 -7.57 -3.17 -3.55
CA PHE A 51 -6.43 -3.91 -2.99
C PHE A 51 -6.67 -5.43 -2.93
N THR A 52 -7.88 -5.87 -3.28
CA THR A 52 -8.21 -7.30 -3.51
C THR A 52 -7.59 -7.86 -4.79
N ALA A 53 -6.74 -7.09 -5.46
CA ALA A 53 -5.99 -7.57 -6.59
C ALA A 53 -4.81 -8.41 -6.09
N GLU A 54 -4.89 -9.70 -6.38
CA GLU A 54 -3.81 -10.67 -6.22
C GLU A 54 -2.44 -10.11 -6.63
N VAL A 55 -2.39 -9.28 -7.68
CA VAL A 55 -1.19 -8.58 -8.18
C VAL A 55 -0.48 -7.75 -7.09
N PHE A 56 -1.21 -6.99 -6.28
CA PHE A 56 -0.63 -6.17 -5.22
C PHE A 56 -0.14 -7.05 -4.06
N THR A 57 -0.96 -8.00 -3.63
CA THR A 57 -0.59 -8.94 -2.55
C THR A 57 0.64 -9.76 -2.92
N GLN A 58 0.73 -10.24 -4.17
CA GLN A 58 1.89 -10.98 -4.68
C GLN A 58 3.15 -10.11 -4.72
N ALA A 59 3.04 -8.83 -5.08
CA ALA A 59 4.17 -7.92 -5.06
C ALA A 59 4.71 -7.68 -3.63
N VAL A 60 3.82 -7.50 -2.65
CA VAL A 60 4.20 -7.31 -1.23
C VAL A 60 4.82 -8.58 -0.66
N LEU A 61 4.15 -9.73 -0.83
CA LEU A 61 4.62 -11.02 -0.31
C LEU A 61 5.91 -11.48 -1.01
N GLY A 62 6.05 -11.24 -2.32
CA GLY A 62 7.26 -11.53 -3.09
C GLY A 62 8.48 -10.76 -2.59
N ASN A 63 8.28 -9.54 -2.09
CA ASN A 63 9.33 -8.74 -1.44
C ASN A 63 9.57 -9.13 0.03
N LYS A 64 8.90 -10.17 0.57
CA LYS A 64 8.96 -10.56 1.98
C LYS A 64 8.57 -9.42 2.92
N ILE A 65 7.54 -8.67 2.55
CA ILE A 65 6.92 -7.63 3.36
C ILE A 65 5.67 -8.24 4.00
N ARG A 66 5.39 -7.91 5.26
CA ARG A 66 4.14 -8.35 5.91
C ARG A 66 2.99 -7.48 5.42
N LEU A 67 1.98 -8.09 4.84
CA LEU A 67 0.73 -7.41 4.55
C LEU A 67 -0.17 -7.48 5.78
N SER A 68 -0.63 -6.33 6.26
CA SER A 68 -1.67 -6.23 7.29
C SER A 68 -2.91 -5.62 6.66
N MET A 69 -3.94 -6.46 6.48
CA MET A 69 -5.24 -6.01 5.98
C MET A 69 -6.16 -5.85 7.19
N ASP A 70 -6.60 -4.63 7.47
CA ASP A 70 -7.56 -4.43 8.53
C ASP A 70 -8.93 -4.94 8.07
N GLY A 71 -9.50 -5.88 8.84
CA GLY A 71 -10.76 -6.52 8.50
C GLY A 71 -11.90 -5.51 8.48
N LYS A 72 -12.81 -5.63 7.50
CA LYS A 72 -14.08 -4.86 7.44
C LYS A 72 -14.64 -4.58 8.84
N GLY A 73 -14.56 -3.32 9.29
CA GLY A 73 -15.38 -2.84 10.41
C GLY A 73 -14.72 -2.09 11.57
N ARG A 74 -13.52 -1.50 11.45
CA ARG A 74 -13.04 -0.55 12.48
C ARG A 74 -12.43 0.72 11.90
N ALA A 75 -13.29 1.70 11.62
CA ALA A 75 -12.93 3.07 11.29
C ALA A 75 -12.49 3.88 12.54
N ILE A 76 -11.54 3.37 13.35
CA ILE A 76 -11.09 4.07 14.57
C ILE A 76 -9.58 4.23 14.76
N ASP A 77 -8.70 3.57 13.99
CA ASP A 77 -7.25 3.71 14.22
C ASP A 77 -6.54 4.57 13.18
N ASN A 78 -6.92 5.86 13.14
CA ASN A 78 -6.01 6.91 12.67
C ASN A 78 -6.08 8.15 13.58
N THR A 79 -5.67 7.98 14.83
CA THR A 79 -5.25 9.09 15.71
C THR A 79 -3.73 9.09 15.86
#